data_AF-A0A7S1QUF6-F1
#
_entry.id   AF-A0A7S1QUF6-F1
#
_cell.length_a   1.000
_cell.length_b   1.000
_cell.length_c   1.000
_cell.angle_alpha   90.00
_cell.angle_beta   90.00
_cell.angle_gamma   90.00
#
_symmetry.space_group_name_H-M   'P 1'
#
loop_
_entity.id
_entity.type
_entity.pdbx_description
1 polymer ?
#
loop_
_entity_poly.entity_id
_entity_poly.type
_entity_poly.pdbx_seq_one_letter_code
_entity_poly.pdbx_strand_id
1 'polypeptide(L)'
;MPMEDAKKELTADAENPLGGVQARCTEAQDAGLVSEDPRWQRMDRLSKLAVNLATFTYLPLQVPQIVKNLQANDPTDLAGLAWQGTTTGALGNLMLCTYFASKREWAAVRVQAIGAITNFMVVTQIWHAGYCPTVPFFVFLAIICVGLVIPLLKAVRCLPARAFSVWTEATTAIGLGALLSLVGSTAVPNNDVVLGVTGLVGVAIMLVLLITRPPRLVPLMGRISGWLATYLFMFMPVPQVIDNFINHEKAKSFAIGFAVLAAIGNGLCTSRALFMKDSVWFTGAIWGTVVGGWLTAMSVYFAGYLQLLPFILYSLGLLAYLVAMFAMNGHALRESPFRQVAFIFF
;
A
#
# COMPACT_ATOMS: atom_id res chain seq x y z
N MET A 1 34.50 20.73 -36.36
CA MET A 1 33.04 20.57 -36.55
C MET A 1 32.40 19.99 -35.28
N PRO A 2 32.34 20.73 -34.14
CA PRO A 2 31.91 20.16 -32.86
C PRO A 2 30.63 20.79 -32.28
N MET A 3 29.93 21.68 -33.00
CA MET A 3 28.75 22.40 -32.49
C MET A 3 27.42 21.71 -32.79
N GLU A 4 27.41 20.66 -33.61
CA GLU A 4 26.17 19.97 -34.02
C GLU A 4 25.79 18.84 -33.06
N ASP A 5 26.79 18.20 -32.44
CA ASP A 5 26.58 17.14 -31.42
C ASP A 5 26.16 17.72 -30.06
N ALA A 6 26.69 18.89 -29.68
CA ALA A 6 26.28 19.59 -28.45
C ALA A 6 24.81 20.06 -28.48
N LYS A 7 24.26 20.31 -29.68
CA LYS A 7 22.83 20.64 -29.84
C LYS A 7 21.92 19.43 -29.70
N LYS A 8 22.37 18.24 -30.12
CA LYS A 8 21.60 16.98 -29.99
C LYS A 8 21.47 16.51 -28.54
N GLU A 9 22.53 16.64 -27.73
CA GLU A 9 22.45 16.35 -26.30
C GLU A 9 21.54 17.32 -25.54
N LEU A 10 21.56 18.62 -25.91
CA LEU A 10 20.69 19.61 -25.27
C LEU A 10 19.20 19.45 -25.63
N THR A 11 18.87 18.92 -26.81
CA THR A 11 17.49 18.66 -27.22
C THR A 11 16.92 17.35 -26.65
N ALA A 12 17.76 16.35 -26.37
CA ALA A 12 17.30 15.08 -25.80
C ALA A 12 16.87 15.19 -24.32
N ASP A 13 17.42 16.16 -23.60
CA ASP A 13 17.09 16.46 -22.19
C ASP A 13 15.82 17.33 -22.03
N ALA A 14 15.38 18.00 -23.10
CA ALA A 14 14.18 18.85 -23.08
C ALA A 14 12.86 18.07 -23.22
N GLU A 15 12.90 16.83 -23.71
CA GLU A 15 11.69 16.05 -24.01
C GLU A 15 11.12 15.27 -22.80
N ASN A 16 11.84 15.19 -21.67
CA ASN A 16 11.30 14.60 -20.46
C ASN A 16 11.94 15.14 -19.16
N PRO A 17 11.58 16.38 -18.74
CA PRO A 17 12.10 16.98 -17.52
C PRO A 17 11.76 16.17 -16.25
N LEU A 18 10.68 15.38 -16.27
CA LEU A 18 10.28 14.50 -15.16
C LEU A 18 11.20 13.29 -15.00
N GLY A 19 11.54 12.64 -16.12
CA GLY A 19 12.47 11.50 -16.13
C GLY A 19 13.89 11.90 -15.72
N GLY A 20 14.35 13.08 -16.16
CA GLY A 20 15.67 13.62 -15.83
C GLY A 20 15.80 14.08 -14.38
N VAL A 21 14.78 14.75 -13.82
CA VAL A 21 14.81 15.22 -12.42
C VAL A 21 14.64 14.06 -11.44
N GLN A 22 13.76 13.11 -11.72
CA GLN A 22 13.54 11.97 -10.84
C GLN A 22 14.71 10.97 -10.90
N ALA A 23 15.34 10.79 -12.06
CA ALA A 23 16.58 10.02 -12.18
C ALA A 23 17.77 10.71 -11.47
N ARG A 24 17.98 12.01 -11.68
CA ARG A 24 19.07 12.77 -11.01
C ARG A 24 18.89 12.87 -9.50
N CYS A 25 17.66 13.01 -8.98
CA CYS A 25 17.40 12.95 -7.54
C CYS A 25 17.65 11.56 -6.96
N THR A 26 17.39 10.49 -7.72
CA THR A 26 17.62 9.11 -7.26
C THR A 26 19.11 8.75 -7.31
N GLU A 27 19.85 9.17 -8.35
CA GLU A 27 21.29 8.93 -8.47
C GLU A 27 22.13 9.81 -7.52
N ALA A 28 21.71 11.06 -7.27
CA ALA A 28 22.33 11.90 -6.24
C ALA A 28 22.05 11.39 -4.82
N GLN A 29 20.92 10.70 -4.60
CA GLN A 29 20.66 9.97 -3.35
C GLN A 29 21.51 8.68 -3.24
N ASP A 30 21.74 7.96 -4.35
CA ASP A 30 22.57 6.74 -4.34
C ASP A 30 24.06 7.00 -4.06
N ALA A 31 24.61 8.14 -4.48
CA ALA A 31 26.03 8.45 -4.34
C ALA A 31 26.45 8.91 -2.93
N GLY A 32 25.52 9.09 -1.97
CA GLY A 32 25.82 9.75 -0.69
C GLY A 32 25.11 9.23 0.58
N LEU A 33 24.40 8.10 0.56
CA LEU A 33 23.48 7.72 1.67
C LEU A 33 23.86 6.51 2.55
N VAL A 34 24.96 5.79 2.28
CA VAL A 34 25.40 4.74 3.22
C VAL A 34 26.24 5.38 4.31
N SER A 35 25.62 5.62 5.47
CA SER A 35 26.36 6.08 6.64
C SER A 35 27.29 4.98 7.15
N GLU A 36 28.55 5.33 7.41
CA GLU A 36 29.50 4.44 8.08
C GLU A 36 29.22 4.30 9.59
N ASP A 37 28.29 5.09 10.17
CA ASP A 37 27.94 4.97 11.59
C ASP A 37 27.35 3.56 11.87
N PRO A 38 27.98 2.75 12.75
CA PRO A 38 27.52 1.39 13.04
C PRO A 38 26.08 1.31 13.54
N ARG A 39 25.57 2.37 14.20
CA ARG A 39 24.19 2.44 14.67
C ARG A 39 23.21 2.59 13.52
N TRP A 40 23.57 3.40 12.53
CA TRP A 40 22.77 3.56 11.31
C TRP A 40 22.68 2.23 10.56
N GLN A 41 23.82 1.56 10.35
CA GLN A 41 23.86 0.26 9.66
C GLN A 41 23.09 -0.84 10.41
N ARG A 42 23.11 -0.81 11.75
CA ARG A 42 22.31 -1.72 12.57
C ARG A 42 20.82 -1.46 12.39
N MET A 43 20.40 -0.20 12.41
CA MET A 43 19.00 0.17 12.24
C MET A 43 18.50 -0.12 10.81
N ASP A 44 19.34 0.10 9.79
CA ASP A 44 19.03 -0.27 8.41
C ASP A 44 18.78 -1.77 8.27
N ARG A 45 19.66 -2.62 8.83
CA ARG A 45 19.49 -4.08 8.82
C ARG A 45 18.25 -4.53 9.60
N LEU A 46 18.04 -3.98 10.80
CA LEU A 46 16.92 -4.34 11.65
C LEU A 46 15.57 -3.96 11.02
N SER A 47 15.47 -2.76 10.47
CA SER A 47 14.25 -2.29 9.80
C SER A 47 13.94 -3.08 8.53
N LYS A 48 14.97 -3.46 7.75
CA LYS A 48 14.80 -4.39 6.61
C LYS A 48 14.34 -5.77 7.06
N LEU A 49 14.91 -6.29 8.16
CA LEU A 49 14.46 -7.56 8.75
C LEU A 49 13.00 -7.46 9.20
N ALA A 50 12.61 -6.37 9.86
CA ALA A 50 11.24 -6.13 10.29
C ALA A 50 10.25 -6.21 9.11
N VAL A 51 10.53 -5.52 8.00
CA VAL A 51 9.68 -5.58 6.79
C VAL A 51 9.59 -7.01 6.25
N ASN A 52 10.69 -7.75 6.21
CA ASN A 52 10.65 -9.15 5.79
C ASN A 52 9.79 -10.01 6.72
N LEU A 53 9.90 -9.80 8.03
CA LEU A 53 9.09 -10.49 9.02
C LEU A 53 7.61 -10.16 8.92
N ALA A 54 7.25 -8.96 8.44
CA ALA A 54 5.87 -8.58 8.18
C ALA A 54 5.17 -9.53 7.19
N THR A 55 5.92 -10.16 6.28
CA THR A 55 5.37 -11.22 5.41
C THR A 55 4.70 -12.32 6.23
N PHE A 56 5.36 -12.79 7.30
CA PHE A 56 4.85 -13.87 8.14
C PHE A 56 3.68 -13.44 9.01
N THR A 57 3.49 -12.15 9.26
CA THR A 57 2.31 -11.63 9.96
C THR A 57 1.12 -11.45 9.01
N TYR A 58 1.38 -11.13 7.73
CA TYR A 58 0.32 -10.98 6.73
C TYR A 58 -0.15 -12.30 6.11
N LEU A 59 0.73 -13.30 5.98
CA LEU A 59 0.36 -14.61 5.40
C LEU A 59 -0.83 -15.27 6.12
N PRO A 60 -0.88 -15.30 7.48
CA PRO A 60 -2.03 -15.82 8.21
C PRO A 60 -3.34 -15.08 7.93
N LEU A 61 -3.33 -13.86 7.38
CA LEU A 61 -4.57 -13.15 7.05
C LEU A 61 -5.31 -13.81 5.88
N GLN A 62 -4.57 -14.37 4.91
CA GLN A 62 -5.14 -14.86 3.66
C GLN A 62 -4.97 -16.38 3.48
N VAL A 63 -3.87 -16.97 3.95
CA VAL A 63 -3.59 -18.41 3.78
C VAL A 63 -4.67 -19.31 4.40
N PRO A 64 -5.16 -19.05 5.64
CA PRO A 64 -6.26 -19.84 6.20
C PRO A 64 -7.53 -19.76 5.37
N GLN A 65 -7.84 -18.58 4.78
CA GLN A 65 -8.98 -18.44 3.88
C GLN A 65 -8.78 -19.25 2.59
N ILE A 66 -7.58 -19.23 2.01
CA ILE A 66 -7.23 -20.04 0.83
C ILE A 66 -7.43 -21.52 1.13
N VAL A 67 -6.92 -22.01 2.27
CA VAL A 67 -7.05 -23.41 2.67
C VAL A 67 -8.51 -23.78 2.92
N LYS A 68 -9.26 -22.93 3.64
CA LYS A 68 -10.69 -23.15 3.88
C LYS A 68 -11.49 -23.25 2.59
N ASN A 69 -11.20 -22.40 1.61
CA ASN A 69 -11.83 -22.43 0.29
C ASN A 69 -11.49 -23.71 -0.49
N LEU A 70 -10.28 -24.27 -0.35
CA LEU A 70 -9.91 -25.54 -0.97
C LEU A 70 -10.60 -26.75 -0.31
N GLN A 71 -10.97 -26.63 0.96
CA GLN A 71 -11.64 -27.67 1.75
C GLN A 71 -13.17 -27.56 1.70
N ALA A 72 -13.70 -26.54 1.03
CA ALA A 72 -15.14 -26.36 0.86
C ALA A 72 -15.70 -27.52 0.01
N ASN A 73 -16.71 -28.20 0.55
CA ASN A 73 -17.35 -29.33 -0.14
C ASN A 73 -18.49 -28.86 -1.05
N ASP A 74 -19.06 -27.68 -0.77
CA ASP A 74 -20.15 -27.07 -1.52
C ASP A 74 -19.72 -25.66 -1.96
N PRO A 75 -19.92 -25.27 -3.24
CA PRO A 75 -19.69 -23.91 -3.71
C PRO A 75 -20.38 -22.84 -2.85
N THR A 76 -21.54 -23.15 -2.27
CA THR A 76 -22.31 -22.21 -1.42
C THR A 76 -21.55 -21.74 -0.18
N ASP A 77 -20.52 -22.47 0.27
CA ASP A 77 -19.64 -22.06 1.36
C ASP A 77 -18.86 -20.76 1.04
N LEU A 78 -18.72 -20.41 -0.25
CA LEU A 78 -18.02 -19.22 -0.72
C LEU A 78 -18.96 -18.05 -1.03
N ALA A 79 -20.28 -18.22 -0.94
CA ALA A 79 -21.27 -17.19 -1.31
C ALA A 79 -21.13 -15.87 -0.53
N GLY A 80 -20.61 -15.95 0.70
CA GLY A 80 -20.41 -14.78 1.57
C GLY A 80 -19.11 -14.01 1.32
N LEU A 81 -18.24 -14.47 0.42
CA LEU A 81 -16.95 -13.81 0.16
C LEU A 81 -17.13 -12.66 -0.85
N ALA A 82 -16.87 -11.43 -0.39
CA ALA A 82 -16.95 -10.23 -1.22
C ALA A 82 -15.73 -10.12 -2.16
N TRP A 83 -15.86 -10.65 -3.39
CA TRP A 83 -14.77 -10.63 -4.38
C TRP A 83 -14.27 -9.22 -4.71
N GLN A 84 -15.14 -8.20 -4.69
CA GLN A 84 -14.76 -6.80 -4.95
C GLN A 84 -13.77 -6.27 -3.91
N GLY A 85 -13.99 -6.61 -2.63
CA GLY A 85 -13.10 -6.21 -1.54
C GLY A 85 -11.73 -6.87 -1.66
N THR A 86 -11.69 -8.18 -1.94
CA THR A 86 -10.43 -8.91 -2.13
C THR A 86 -9.67 -8.44 -3.39
N THR A 87 -10.40 -8.15 -4.47
CA THR A 87 -9.85 -7.56 -5.71
C THR A 87 -9.20 -6.20 -5.42
N THR A 88 -9.91 -5.33 -4.69
CA THR A 88 -9.40 -4.00 -4.32
C THR A 88 -8.14 -4.11 -3.46
N GLY A 89 -8.11 -5.05 -2.50
CA GLY A 89 -6.90 -5.36 -1.72
C GLY A 89 -5.73 -5.76 -2.61
N ALA A 90 -5.93 -6.67 -3.57
CA ALA A 90 -4.89 -7.06 -4.52
C ALA A 90 -4.36 -5.87 -5.35
N LEU A 91 -5.25 -5.02 -5.85
CA LEU A 91 -4.87 -3.82 -6.62
C LEU A 91 -4.10 -2.82 -5.75
N GLY A 92 -4.50 -2.61 -4.49
CA GLY A 92 -3.74 -1.82 -3.53
C GLY A 92 -2.31 -2.36 -3.38
N ASN A 93 -2.17 -3.66 -3.16
CA ASN A 93 -0.87 -4.34 -3.08
C ASN A 93 -0.02 -4.12 -4.34
N LEU A 94 -0.59 -4.21 -5.55
CA LEU A 94 0.13 -3.92 -6.81
C LEU A 94 0.61 -2.46 -6.90
N MET A 95 -0.23 -1.52 -6.48
CA MET A 95 0.15 -0.10 -6.46
C MET A 95 1.31 0.13 -5.49
N LEU A 96 1.28 -0.50 -4.31
CA LEU A 96 2.41 -0.45 -3.38
C LEU A 96 3.65 -1.19 -3.90
N CYS A 97 3.51 -2.30 -4.63
CA CYS A 97 4.64 -2.93 -5.34
C CYS A 97 5.31 -1.94 -6.29
N THR A 98 4.52 -1.25 -7.12
CA THR A 98 5.01 -0.22 -8.05
C THR A 98 5.70 0.90 -7.29
N TYR A 99 5.08 1.38 -6.21
CA TYR A 99 5.65 2.41 -5.35
C TYR A 99 7.00 2.00 -4.76
N PHE A 100 7.09 0.85 -4.08
CA PHE A 100 8.34 0.40 -3.46
C PHE A 100 9.42 0.00 -4.47
N ALA A 101 9.03 -0.45 -5.67
CA ALA A 101 9.98 -0.70 -6.76
C ALA A 101 10.63 0.61 -7.23
N SER A 102 9.86 1.72 -7.26
CA SER A 102 10.40 3.06 -7.54
C SER A 102 11.42 3.52 -6.49
N LYS A 103 11.19 3.13 -5.22
CA LYS A 103 12.03 3.46 -4.06
C LYS A 103 13.17 2.48 -3.81
N ARG A 104 13.27 1.41 -4.62
CA ARG A 104 14.25 0.32 -4.47
C ARG A 104 14.17 -0.43 -3.13
N GLU A 105 12.99 -0.45 -2.51
CA GLU A 105 12.75 -1.16 -1.24
C GLU A 105 12.32 -2.61 -1.50
N TRP A 106 13.29 -3.47 -1.84
CA TRP A 106 13.04 -4.84 -2.29
C TRP A 106 12.27 -5.70 -1.28
N ALA A 107 12.53 -5.53 0.01
CA ALA A 107 11.79 -6.24 1.06
C ALA A 107 10.29 -5.91 1.01
N ALA A 108 9.95 -4.64 0.84
CA ALA A 108 8.56 -4.18 0.76
C ALA A 108 7.90 -4.62 -0.55
N VAL A 109 8.63 -4.58 -1.69
CA VAL A 109 8.12 -5.10 -2.97
C VAL A 109 7.66 -6.56 -2.85
N ARG A 110 8.46 -7.42 -2.21
CA ARG A 110 8.10 -8.84 -2.03
C ARG A 110 6.89 -9.03 -1.14
N VAL A 111 6.82 -8.34 -0.01
CA VAL A 111 5.67 -8.40 0.92
C VAL A 111 4.38 -8.07 0.17
N GLN A 112 4.41 -6.98 -0.60
CA GLN A 112 3.25 -6.52 -1.36
C GLN A 112 2.90 -7.49 -2.49
N ALA A 113 3.88 -8.06 -3.19
CA ALA A 113 3.66 -9.03 -4.26
C ALA A 113 3.00 -10.29 -3.73
N ILE A 114 3.48 -10.80 -2.58
CA ILE A 114 2.87 -11.95 -1.90
C ILE A 114 1.41 -11.65 -1.56
N GLY A 115 1.11 -10.48 -0.98
CA GLY A 115 -0.27 -10.10 -0.67
C GLY A 115 -1.17 -9.93 -1.90
N ALA A 116 -0.64 -9.43 -3.02
CA ALA A 116 -1.39 -9.39 -4.29
C ALA A 116 -1.69 -10.80 -4.80
N ILE A 117 -0.71 -11.71 -4.74
CA ILE A 117 -0.87 -13.11 -5.16
C ILE A 117 -1.90 -13.83 -4.28
N THR A 118 -1.81 -13.71 -2.95
CA THR A 118 -2.74 -14.40 -2.05
C THR A 118 -4.17 -13.88 -2.19
N ASN A 119 -4.36 -12.58 -2.39
CA ASN A 119 -5.67 -12.02 -2.72
C ASN A 119 -6.18 -12.54 -4.07
N PHE A 120 -5.33 -12.58 -5.09
CA PHE A 120 -5.67 -13.12 -6.40
C PHE A 120 -6.11 -14.60 -6.34
N MET A 121 -5.44 -15.42 -5.52
CA MET A 121 -5.84 -16.82 -5.29
C MET A 121 -7.26 -16.92 -4.73
N VAL A 122 -7.60 -16.10 -3.73
CA VAL A 122 -8.97 -16.10 -3.16
C VAL A 122 -10.00 -15.66 -4.18
N VAL A 123 -9.75 -14.60 -4.96
CA VAL A 123 -10.67 -14.18 -6.03
C VAL A 123 -10.85 -15.27 -7.08
N THR A 124 -9.79 -15.99 -7.43
CA THR A 124 -9.86 -17.13 -8.37
C THR A 124 -10.75 -18.25 -7.83
N GLN A 125 -10.68 -18.55 -6.53
CA GLN A 125 -11.56 -19.52 -5.88
C GLN A 125 -13.03 -19.08 -5.90
N ILE A 126 -13.30 -17.79 -5.64
CA ILE A 126 -14.66 -17.23 -5.69
C ILE A 126 -15.23 -17.26 -7.12
N TRP A 127 -14.40 -16.96 -8.13
CA TRP A 127 -14.77 -17.09 -9.53
C TRP A 127 -15.08 -18.54 -9.92
N HIS A 128 -14.23 -19.48 -9.53
CA HIS A 128 -14.46 -20.90 -9.79
C HIS A 128 -15.75 -21.42 -9.14
N ALA A 129 -16.14 -20.85 -7.98
CA ALA A 129 -17.41 -21.14 -7.31
C ALA A 129 -18.64 -20.43 -7.93
N GLY A 130 -18.45 -19.56 -8.93
CA GLY A 130 -19.54 -18.89 -9.65
C GLY A 130 -20.01 -17.56 -9.04
N TYR A 131 -19.36 -17.04 -8.00
CA TYR A 131 -19.76 -15.82 -7.29
C TYR A 131 -19.04 -14.55 -7.76
N CYS A 132 -18.08 -14.67 -8.68
CA CYS A 132 -17.43 -13.54 -9.35
C CYS A 132 -17.80 -13.55 -10.84
N PRO A 133 -18.28 -12.43 -11.42
CA PRO A 133 -18.59 -12.37 -12.85
C PRO A 133 -17.34 -12.61 -13.72
N THR A 134 -17.50 -13.38 -14.79
CA THR A 134 -16.37 -13.88 -15.59
C THR A 134 -15.58 -12.78 -16.30
N VAL A 135 -16.26 -11.78 -16.87
CA VAL A 135 -15.60 -10.68 -17.59
C VAL A 135 -14.70 -9.85 -16.64
N PRO A 136 -15.20 -9.35 -15.49
CA PRO A 136 -14.35 -8.72 -14.47
C PRO A 136 -13.17 -9.57 -14.01
N PHE A 137 -13.36 -10.89 -13.85
CA PHE A 137 -12.27 -11.78 -13.42
C PHE A 137 -11.10 -11.80 -14.41
N PHE A 138 -11.36 -11.94 -15.72
CA PHE A 138 -10.30 -11.97 -16.72
C PHE A 138 -9.58 -10.62 -16.87
N VAL A 139 -10.31 -9.50 -16.71
CA VAL A 139 -9.70 -8.16 -16.64
C VAL A 139 -8.77 -8.07 -15.43
N PHE A 140 -9.24 -8.52 -14.27
CA PHE A 140 -8.43 -8.55 -13.05
C PHE A 140 -7.18 -9.44 -13.17
N LEU A 141 -7.31 -10.63 -13.77
CA LEU A 141 -6.19 -11.53 -14.06
C LEU A 141 -5.12 -10.81 -14.91
N ALA A 142 -5.53 -10.17 -16.00
CA ALA A 142 -4.61 -9.44 -16.87
C ALA A 142 -3.86 -8.32 -16.11
N ILE A 143 -4.59 -7.56 -15.27
CA ILE A 143 -4.01 -6.49 -14.44
C ILE A 143 -3.01 -7.06 -13.43
N ILE A 144 -3.33 -8.17 -12.77
CA ILE A 144 -2.44 -8.82 -11.78
C ILE A 144 -1.16 -9.31 -12.45
N CYS A 145 -1.26 -9.99 -13.59
CA CYS A 145 -0.10 -10.47 -14.32
C CYS A 145 0.83 -9.31 -14.72
N VAL A 146 0.29 -8.28 -15.37
CA VAL A 146 1.08 -7.12 -15.81
C VAL A 146 1.63 -6.35 -14.60
N GLY A 147 0.80 -6.14 -13.58
CA GLY A 147 1.12 -5.37 -12.39
C GLY A 147 2.08 -6.04 -11.43
N LEU A 148 2.30 -7.35 -11.51
CA LEU A 148 3.39 -8.03 -10.80
C LEU A 148 4.68 -8.03 -11.61
N VAL A 149 4.59 -8.25 -12.93
CA VAL A 149 5.77 -8.36 -13.81
C VAL A 149 6.50 -7.03 -13.91
N ILE A 150 5.80 -5.91 -14.15
CA ILE A 150 6.47 -4.62 -14.38
C ILE A 150 7.25 -4.11 -13.16
N PRO A 151 6.68 -4.08 -11.94
CA PRO A 151 7.43 -3.72 -10.74
C PRO A 151 8.56 -4.69 -10.42
N LEU A 152 8.38 -5.99 -10.70
CA LEU A 152 9.44 -6.99 -10.56
C LEU A 152 10.62 -6.68 -11.49
N LEU A 153 10.36 -6.48 -12.79
CA LEU A 153 11.38 -6.10 -13.78
C LEU A 153 12.11 -4.81 -13.39
N LYS A 154 11.38 -3.82 -12.86
CA LYS A 154 12.00 -2.61 -12.31
C LYS A 154 12.89 -2.91 -11.10
N ALA A 155 12.43 -3.73 -10.18
CA ALA A 155 13.16 -4.06 -8.95
C ALA A 155 14.44 -4.87 -9.23
N VAL A 156 14.42 -5.77 -10.22
CA VAL A 156 15.63 -6.50 -10.68
C VAL A 156 16.49 -5.72 -11.67
N ARG A 157 16.18 -4.43 -11.89
CA ARG A 157 16.91 -3.50 -12.78
C ARG A 157 16.88 -3.86 -14.27
N CYS A 158 15.91 -4.64 -14.71
CA CYS A 158 15.70 -5.02 -16.11
C CYS A 158 14.82 -4.04 -16.89
N LEU A 159 14.21 -3.05 -16.23
CA LEU A 159 13.31 -2.08 -16.88
C LEU A 159 13.88 -0.65 -16.87
N PRO A 160 13.99 0.02 -18.04
CA PRO A 160 14.41 1.42 -18.13
C PRO A 160 13.49 2.35 -17.32
N ALA A 161 14.05 3.44 -16.78
CA ALA A 161 13.30 4.42 -15.99
C ALA A 161 12.13 5.04 -16.77
N ARG A 162 12.31 5.30 -18.08
CA ARG A 162 11.26 5.86 -18.95
C ARG A 162 10.05 4.93 -19.08
N ALA A 163 10.28 3.64 -19.34
CA ALA A 163 9.21 2.66 -19.45
C ALA A 163 8.44 2.49 -18.13
N PHE A 164 9.16 2.51 -17.01
CA PHE A 164 8.56 2.44 -15.69
C PHE A 164 7.75 3.71 -15.32
N SER A 165 8.16 4.88 -15.82
CA SER A 165 7.41 6.13 -15.63
C SER A 165 6.03 6.05 -16.30
N VAL A 166 5.97 5.56 -17.54
CA VAL A 166 4.71 5.38 -18.27
C VAL A 166 3.78 4.43 -17.52
N TRP A 167 4.31 3.33 -17.00
CA TRP A 167 3.57 2.41 -16.13
C TRP A 167 3.02 3.11 -14.89
N THR A 168 3.87 3.89 -14.20
CA THR A 168 3.47 4.63 -12.99
C THR A 168 2.34 5.62 -13.30
N GLU A 169 2.44 6.37 -14.40
CA GLU A 169 1.40 7.29 -14.86
C GLU A 169 0.07 6.57 -15.12
N ALA A 170 0.10 5.44 -15.83
CA ALA A 170 -1.09 4.63 -16.11
C ALA A 170 -1.75 4.11 -14.82
N THR A 171 -0.95 3.56 -13.90
CA THR A 171 -1.47 3.07 -12.60
C THR A 171 -1.99 4.20 -11.70
N THR A 172 -1.50 5.43 -11.87
CA THR A 172 -2.00 6.59 -11.12
C THR A 172 -3.43 6.92 -11.53
N ALA A 173 -3.76 6.85 -12.82
CA ALA A 173 -5.13 7.07 -13.30
C ALA A 173 -6.10 6.01 -12.79
N ILE A 174 -5.68 4.75 -12.81
CA ILE A 174 -6.45 3.63 -12.24
C ILE A 174 -6.65 3.85 -10.73
N GLY A 175 -5.60 4.22 -10.01
CA GLY A 175 -5.65 4.47 -8.57
C GLY A 175 -6.62 5.58 -8.17
N LEU A 176 -6.70 6.67 -8.95
CA LEU A 176 -7.64 7.76 -8.65
C LEU A 176 -9.08 7.33 -8.93
N GLY A 177 -9.30 6.60 -10.03
CA GLY A 177 -10.59 5.98 -10.31
C GLY A 177 -11.04 5.05 -9.16
N ALA A 178 -10.17 4.12 -8.76
CA ALA A 178 -10.47 3.19 -7.67
C ALA A 178 -10.78 3.92 -6.34
N LEU A 179 -10.04 4.98 -6.01
CA LEU A 179 -10.27 5.76 -4.79
C LEU A 179 -11.62 6.46 -4.82
N LEU A 180 -11.96 7.13 -5.93
CA LEU A 180 -13.27 7.80 -6.04
C LEU A 180 -14.43 6.80 -6.09
N SER A 181 -14.26 5.67 -6.76
CA SER A 181 -15.22 4.55 -6.71
C SER A 181 -15.47 4.08 -5.28
N LEU A 182 -14.40 3.90 -4.50
CA LEU A 182 -14.50 3.44 -3.11
C LEU A 182 -15.20 4.46 -2.20
N VAL A 183 -14.87 5.74 -2.35
CA VAL A 183 -15.53 6.82 -1.61
C VAL A 183 -17.02 6.90 -2.03
N GLY A 184 -17.30 6.83 -3.33
CA GLY A 184 -18.66 6.84 -3.88
C GLY A 184 -19.50 5.68 -3.37
N SER A 185 -18.97 4.45 -3.39
CA SER A 185 -19.67 3.26 -2.89
C SER A 185 -19.91 3.30 -1.38
N THR A 186 -19.10 4.06 -0.64
CA THR A 186 -19.30 4.25 0.80
C THR A 186 -20.42 5.26 1.08
N ALA A 187 -20.54 6.30 0.25
CA ALA A 187 -21.62 7.27 0.36
C ALA A 187 -22.97 6.68 -0.09
N VAL A 188 -22.98 5.84 -1.13
CA VAL A 188 -24.17 5.17 -1.65
C VAL A 188 -23.88 3.68 -1.87
N PRO A 189 -24.07 2.84 -0.83
CA PRO A 189 -23.82 1.40 -0.91
C PRO A 189 -24.69 0.69 -1.95
N ASN A 190 -24.18 -0.38 -2.54
CA ASN A 190 -24.88 -1.27 -3.50
C ASN A 190 -25.44 -0.54 -4.75
N ASN A 191 -24.81 0.54 -5.17
CA ASN A 191 -25.17 1.27 -6.39
C ASN A 191 -24.04 1.20 -7.44
N ASP A 192 -24.21 0.30 -8.40
CA ASP A 192 -23.23 0.06 -9.47
C ASP A 192 -23.03 1.30 -10.36
N VAL A 193 -24.06 2.14 -10.53
CA VAL A 193 -23.96 3.38 -11.30
C VAL A 193 -23.07 4.39 -10.58
N VAL A 194 -23.27 4.58 -9.28
CA VAL A 194 -22.42 5.48 -8.48
C VAL A 194 -20.97 4.98 -8.50
N LEU A 195 -20.75 3.69 -8.28
CA LEU A 195 -19.42 3.08 -8.32
C LEU A 195 -18.73 3.27 -9.67
N GLY A 196 -19.45 3.03 -10.77
CA GLY A 196 -18.93 3.20 -12.13
C GLY A 196 -18.66 4.65 -12.50
N VAL A 197 -19.61 5.55 -12.27
CA VAL A 197 -19.49 6.98 -12.62
C VAL A 197 -18.36 7.64 -11.83
N THR A 198 -18.30 7.43 -10.52
CA THR A 198 -17.23 8.03 -9.68
C THR A 198 -15.85 7.51 -10.08
N GLY A 199 -15.75 6.23 -10.45
CA GLY A 199 -14.52 5.65 -11.00
C GLY A 199 -14.10 6.27 -12.32
N LEU A 200 -15.03 6.39 -13.26
CA LEU A 200 -14.78 7.02 -14.56
C LEU A 200 -14.37 8.49 -14.41
N VAL A 201 -15.01 9.22 -13.50
CA VAL A 201 -14.64 10.60 -13.17
C VAL A 201 -13.20 10.66 -12.65
N GLY A 202 -12.81 9.75 -11.74
CA GLY A 202 -11.44 9.70 -11.23
C GLY A 202 -10.41 9.42 -12.31
N VAL A 203 -10.68 8.46 -13.21
CA VAL A 203 -9.82 8.18 -14.36
C VAL A 203 -9.74 9.39 -15.28
N ALA A 204 -10.88 10.01 -15.63
CA ALA A 204 -10.93 11.16 -16.53
C ALA A 204 -10.14 12.36 -15.98
N ILE A 205 -10.30 12.67 -14.69
CA ILE A 205 -9.53 13.73 -14.01
C ILE A 205 -8.04 13.46 -14.14
N MET A 206 -7.59 12.24 -13.83
CA MET A 206 -6.17 11.93 -13.89
C MET A 206 -5.64 11.96 -15.33
N LEU A 207 -6.40 11.47 -16.31
CA LEU A 207 -6.00 11.54 -17.72
C LEU A 207 -5.85 12.99 -18.19
N VAL A 208 -6.78 13.87 -17.84
CA VAL A 208 -6.66 15.31 -18.13
C VAL A 208 -5.40 15.88 -17.50
N LEU A 209 -5.09 15.56 -16.24
CA LEU A 209 -3.86 16.02 -15.58
C LEU A 209 -2.59 15.46 -16.24
N LEU A 210 -2.59 14.19 -16.64
CA LEU A 210 -1.46 13.53 -17.33
C LEU A 210 -1.20 14.10 -18.72
N ILE A 211 -2.26 14.52 -19.45
CA ILE A 211 -2.16 15.13 -20.77
C ILE A 211 -1.75 16.61 -20.67
N THR A 212 -2.41 17.38 -19.80
CA THR A 212 -2.21 18.83 -19.71
C THR A 212 -0.94 19.23 -18.94
N ARG A 213 -0.45 18.36 -18.05
CA ARG A 213 0.76 18.54 -17.22
C ARG A 213 0.96 19.99 -16.76
N PRO A 214 -0.01 20.60 -16.06
CA PRO A 214 0.06 22.01 -15.73
C PRO A 214 1.30 22.27 -14.86
N PRO A 215 2.16 23.27 -15.18
CA PRO A 215 3.47 23.44 -14.55
C PRO A 215 3.44 23.51 -13.01
N ARG A 216 2.34 24.00 -12.43
CA ARG A 216 2.13 24.08 -10.98
C ARG A 216 1.90 22.72 -10.31
N LEU A 217 1.38 21.72 -11.02
CA LEU A 217 1.03 20.41 -10.46
C LEU A 217 2.03 19.30 -10.81
N VAL A 218 2.92 19.54 -11.77
CA VAL A 218 3.97 18.57 -12.15
C VAL A 218 4.76 18.03 -10.95
N PRO A 219 5.19 18.84 -9.95
CA PRO A 219 5.87 18.32 -8.76
C PRO A 219 5.00 17.43 -7.88
N LEU A 220 3.69 17.70 -7.84
CA LEU A 220 2.72 16.92 -7.10
C LEU A 220 2.46 15.57 -7.79
N MET A 221 2.34 15.57 -9.13
CA MET A 221 2.02 14.38 -9.94
C MET A 221 2.98 13.22 -9.70
N GLY A 222 4.28 13.48 -9.53
CA GLY A 222 5.27 12.44 -9.20
C GLY A 222 5.07 11.77 -7.84
N ARG A 223 4.28 12.36 -6.95
CA ARG A 223 3.95 11.84 -5.60
C ARG A 223 2.54 11.24 -5.52
N ILE A 224 1.64 11.58 -6.44
CA ILE A 224 0.22 11.20 -6.40
C ILE A 224 0.05 9.68 -6.37
N SER A 225 0.77 8.92 -7.20
CA SER A 225 0.62 7.46 -7.28
C SER A 225 0.78 6.76 -5.92
N GLY A 226 1.81 7.16 -5.15
CA GLY A 226 2.06 6.59 -3.84
C GLY A 226 0.97 6.97 -2.84
N TRP A 227 0.57 8.25 -2.83
CA TRP A 227 -0.49 8.74 -1.96
C TRP A 227 -1.84 8.09 -2.24
N LEU A 228 -2.20 7.88 -3.51
CA LEU A 228 -3.42 7.16 -3.88
C LEU A 228 -3.42 5.72 -3.35
N ALA A 229 -2.28 5.02 -3.43
CA ALA A 229 -2.14 3.69 -2.85
C ALA A 229 -2.39 3.75 -1.33
N THR A 230 -1.73 4.69 -0.66
CA THR A 230 -1.87 4.90 0.79
C THR A 230 -3.33 5.21 1.16
N TYR A 231 -4.02 6.10 0.45
CA TYR A 231 -5.41 6.42 0.74
C TYR A 231 -6.37 5.24 0.53
N LEU A 232 -6.17 4.46 -0.53
CA LEU A 232 -6.94 3.22 -0.74
C LEU A 232 -6.79 2.28 0.46
N PHE A 233 -5.56 2.04 0.93
CA PHE A 233 -5.31 1.23 2.12
C PHE A 233 -5.89 1.83 3.40
N MET A 234 -5.76 3.15 3.58
CA MET A 234 -6.26 3.84 4.76
C MET A 234 -7.79 3.75 4.86
N PHE A 235 -8.47 3.76 3.73
CA PHE A 235 -9.93 3.74 3.71
C PHE A 235 -10.51 2.35 4.03
N MET A 236 -9.79 1.26 3.74
CA MET A 236 -10.28 -0.11 3.97
C MET A 236 -10.82 -0.39 5.40
N PRO A 237 -10.14 -0.03 6.50
CA PRO A 237 -10.65 -0.29 7.85
C PRO A 237 -11.77 0.66 8.30
N VAL A 238 -11.94 1.81 7.64
CA VAL A 238 -12.83 2.88 8.13
C VAL A 238 -14.29 2.45 8.21
N PRO A 239 -14.91 1.85 7.17
CA PRO A 239 -16.29 1.38 7.26
C PRO A 239 -16.49 0.39 8.39
N GLN A 240 -15.59 -0.58 8.55
CA GLN A 240 -15.70 -1.60 9.61
C GLN A 240 -15.60 -1.01 11.01
N VAL A 241 -14.67 -0.09 11.24
CA VAL A 241 -14.51 0.59 12.54
C VAL A 241 -15.77 1.36 12.89
N ILE A 242 -16.30 2.15 11.95
CA ILE A 242 -17.53 2.92 12.15
C ILE A 242 -18.71 1.99 12.43
N ASP A 243 -18.86 0.93 11.63
CA ASP A 243 -19.96 -0.03 11.74
C ASP A 243 -19.89 -0.82 13.05
N ASN A 244 -18.70 -1.14 13.58
CA ASN A 244 -18.56 -1.75 14.91
C ASN A 244 -19.07 -0.83 16.04
N PHE A 245 -18.90 0.50 15.92
CA PHE A 245 -19.39 1.47 16.90
C PHE A 245 -20.88 1.75 16.77
N ILE A 246 -21.46 1.63 15.57
CA ILE A 246 -22.90 1.89 15.33
C ILE A 246 -23.72 0.61 15.54
N ASN A 247 -23.25 -0.52 15.00
CA ASN A 247 -23.93 -1.81 14.94
C ASN A 247 -23.09 -2.86 15.65
N HIS A 248 -23.16 -2.88 16.99
CA HIS A 248 -22.33 -3.73 17.84
C HIS A 248 -22.36 -5.22 17.44
N GLU A 249 -23.49 -5.73 16.94
CA GLU A 249 -23.60 -7.15 16.54
C GLU A 249 -22.60 -7.58 15.47
N LYS A 250 -22.18 -6.67 14.58
CA LYS A 250 -21.19 -6.98 13.54
C LYS A 250 -19.77 -7.14 14.07
N ALA A 251 -19.50 -6.59 15.26
CA ALA A 251 -18.23 -6.82 15.95
C ALA A 251 -18.08 -8.27 16.45
N LYS A 252 -19.19 -9.02 16.58
CA LYS A 252 -19.19 -10.43 17.04
C LYS A 252 -18.42 -11.36 16.11
N SER A 253 -18.56 -11.15 14.80
CA SER A 253 -17.86 -11.93 13.77
C SER A 253 -16.43 -11.42 13.50
N PHE A 254 -15.99 -10.38 14.19
CA PHE A 254 -14.72 -9.76 13.91
C PHE A 254 -13.56 -10.59 14.46
N ALA A 255 -12.72 -11.10 13.56
CA ALA A 255 -11.56 -11.90 13.90
C ALA A 255 -10.42 -11.03 14.45
N ILE A 256 -10.49 -10.70 15.74
CA ILE A 256 -9.53 -9.83 16.43
C ILE A 256 -8.07 -10.26 16.26
N GLY A 257 -7.81 -11.57 16.19
CA GLY A 257 -6.47 -12.12 15.96
C GLY A 257 -5.86 -11.65 14.62
N PHE A 258 -6.66 -11.57 13.56
CA PHE A 258 -6.21 -11.06 12.27
C PHE A 258 -5.96 -9.56 12.31
N ALA A 259 -6.77 -8.78 13.04
CA ALA A 259 -6.50 -7.35 13.22
C ALA A 259 -5.18 -7.10 13.97
N VAL A 260 -4.90 -7.87 15.02
CA VAL A 260 -3.63 -7.78 15.76
C VAL A 260 -2.46 -8.17 14.86
N LEU A 261 -2.54 -9.27 14.12
CA LEU A 261 -1.48 -9.68 13.18
C LEU A 261 -1.25 -8.65 12.07
N ALA A 262 -2.32 -8.08 11.51
CA ALA A 262 -2.23 -6.98 10.55
C ALA A 262 -1.55 -5.75 11.18
N ALA A 263 -1.89 -5.41 12.42
CA ALA A 263 -1.28 -4.30 13.14
C ALA A 263 0.23 -4.50 13.38
N ILE A 264 0.63 -5.73 13.72
CA ILE A 264 2.05 -6.10 13.89
C ILE A 264 2.78 -5.93 12.55
N GLY A 265 2.25 -6.48 11.45
CA GLY A 265 2.86 -6.34 10.12
C GLY A 265 3.01 -4.88 9.70
N ASN A 266 1.97 -4.08 9.92
CA ASN A 266 1.98 -2.65 9.64
C ASN A 266 2.97 -1.92 10.55
N GLY A 267 3.12 -2.34 11.82
CA GLY A 267 4.08 -1.75 12.76
C GLY A 267 5.51 -2.00 12.32
N LEU A 268 5.81 -3.24 11.93
CA LEU A 268 7.10 -3.62 11.36
C LEU A 268 7.44 -2.81 10.11
N CYS A 269 6.46 -2.56 9.23
CA CYS A 269 6.60 -1.68 8.08
C CYS A 269 6.84 -0.21 8.49
N THR A 270 6.15 0.26 9.53
CA THR A 270 6.28 1.62 10.07
C THR A 270 7.70 1.90 10.53
N SER A 271 8.35 0.92 11.16
CA SER A 271 9.75 1.04 11.60
C SER A 271 10.71 1.37 10.44
N ARG A 272 10.52 0.74 9.27
CA ARG A 272 11.34 1.01 8.08
C ARG A 272 10.97 2.34 7.44
N ALA A 273 9.68 2.64 7.33
CA ALA A 273 9.21 3.89 6.75
C ALA A 273 9.72 5.11 7.54
N LEU A 274 9.73 5.02 8.88
CA LEU A 274 10.25 6.05 9.77
C LEU A 274 11.77 6.24 9.58
N PHE A 275 12.52 5.14 9.48
CA PHE A 275 13.97 5.17 9.26
C PHE A 275 14.34 5.77 7.90
N MET A 276 13.59 5.41 6.84
CA MET A 276 13.80 5.92 5.49
C MET A 276 13.20 7.31 5.24
N LYS A 277 12.50 7.88 6.23
CA LYS A 277 11.81 9.18 6.12
C LYS A 277 10.84 9.22 4.93
N ASP A 278 10.14 8.12 4.70
CA ASP A 278 9.17 8.02 3.62
C ASP A 278 7.75 8.31 4.13
N SER A 279 7.22 9.51 3.83
CA SER A 279 5.94 9.98 4.37
C SER A 279 4.75 9.17 3.89
N VAL A 280 4.73 8.83 2.60
CA VAL A 280 3.65 8.02 2.00
C VAL A 280 3.58 6.65 2.68
N TRP A 281 4.72 5.98 2.81
CA TRP A 281 4.79 4.67 3.45
C TRP A 281 4.48 4.77 4.94
N PHE A 282 5.07 5.75 5.63
CA PHE A 282 4.89 5.91 7.07
C PHE A 282 3.43 6.15 7.41
N THR A 283 2.75 7.06 6.70
CA THR A 283 1.33 7.36 6.91
C THR A 283 0.46 6.12 6.70
N GLY A 284 0.66 5.37 5.62
CA GLY A 284 -0.12 4.16 5.38
C GLY A 284 0.13 3.07 6.43
N ALA A 285 1.40 2.84 6.78
CA ALA A 285 1.77 1.81 7.74
C ALA A 285 1.30 2.16 9.16
N ILE A 286 1.55 3.37 9.66
CA ILE A 286 1.10 3.77 11.01
C ILE A 286 -0.42 3.79 11.11
N TRP A 287 -1.12 4.19 10.04
CA TRP A 287 -2.57 4.10 9.96
C TRP A 287 -3.06 2.66 10.06
N GLY A 288 -2.45 1.74 9.30
CA GLY A 288 -2.77 0.33 9.38
C GLY A 288 -2.52 -0.27 10.78
N THR A 289 -1.50 0.21 11.49
CA THR A 289 -1.21 -0.20 12.88
C THR A 289 -2.24 0.35 13.86
N VAL A 290 -2.50 1.66 13.81
CA VAL A 290 -3.32 2.36 14.80
C VAL A 290 -4.80 2.25 14.48
N VAL A 291 -5.23 2.59 13.27
CA VAL A 291 -6.64 2.57 12.86
C VAL A 291 -7.08 1.13 12.52
N GLY A 292 -6.35 0.48 11.60
CA GLY A 292 -6.67 -0.88 11.17
C GLY A 292 -6.50 -1.95 12.27
N GLY A 293 -5.62 -1.69 13.24
CA GLY A 293 -5.36 -2.57 14.37
C GLY A 293 -6.02 -2.10 15.66
N TRP A 294 -5.41 -1.11 16.31
CA TRP A 294 -5.76 -0.71 17.66
C TRP A 294 -7.17 -0.13 17.80
N LEU A 295 -7.56 0.81 16.94
CA LEU A 295 -8.89 1.42 16.96
C LEU A 295 -9.96 0.37 16.63
N THR A 296 -9.65 -0.56 15.74
CA THR A 296 -10.54 -1.68 15.44
C THR A 296 -10.71 -2.58 16.67
N ALA A 297 -9.63 -2.95 17.37
CA ALA A 297 -9.71 -3.69 18.62
C ALA A 297 -10.51 -2.93 19.71
N MET A 298 -10.31 -1.62 19.79
CA MET A 298 -11.04 -0.74 20.69
C MET A 298 -12.55 -0.75 20.38
N SER A 299 -12.93 -0.71 19.10
CA SER A 299 -14.34 -0.80 18.68
C SER A 299 -14.99 -2.13 19.11
N VAL A 300 -14.27 -3.25 18.99
CA VAL A 300 -14.75 -4.58 19.41
C VAL A 300 -14.86 -4.69 20.94
N TYR A 301 -13.94 -4.05 21.67
CA TYR A 301 -14.01 -3.92 23.13
C TYR A 301 -15.26 -3.16 23.57
N PHE A 302 -15.52 -1.97 23.00
CA PHE A 302 -16.71 -1.19 23.31
C PHE A 302 -18.02 -1.88 22.90
N ALA A 303 -17.99 -2.68 21.84
CA ALA A 303 -19.12 -3.52 21.45
C ALA A 303 -19.36 -4.73 22.40
N GLY A 304 -18.46 -4.97 23.36
CA GLY A 304 -18.60 -6.04 24.37
C GLY A 304 -18.03 -7.40 23.97
N TYR A 305 -17.31 -7.49 22.85
CA TYR A 305 -16.80 -8.76 22.29
C TYR A 305 -15.29 -8.98 22.51
N LEU A 306 -14.59 -8.04 23.14
CA LEU A 306 -13.21 -8.19 23.58
C LEU A 306 -13.12 -7.94 25.09
N GLN A 307 -12.41 -8.82 25.80
CA GLN A 307 -12.21 -8.67 27.25
C GLN A 307 -11.21 -7.55 27.56
N LEU A 308 -11.35 -6.93 28.74
CA LEU A 308 -10.51 -5.83 29.19
C LEU A 308 -9.02 -6.19 29.22
N LEU A 309 -8.66 -7.35 29.80
CA LEU A 309 -7.26 -7.72 29.98
C LEU A 309 -6.51 -7.90 28.63
N PRO A 310 -7.01 -8.68 27.65
CA PRO A 310 -6.41 -8.73 26.31
C PRO A 310 -6.30 -7.36 25.63
N PHE A 311 -7.31 -6.50 25.78
CA PHE A 311 -7.29 -5.15 25.19
C PHE A 311 -6.19 -4.27 25.82
N ILE A 312 -6.04 -4.30 27.15
CA ILE A 312 -4.97 -3.57 27.85
C ILE A 312 -3.60 -4.10 27.44
N LEU A 313 -3.41 -5.43 27.44
CA LEU A 313 -2.12 -6.03 27.06
C LEU A 313 -1.73 -5.66 25.63
N TYR A 314 -2.68 -5.68 24.69
CA TYR A 314 -2.45 -5.24 23.32
C TYR A 314 -2.09 -3.76 23.24
N SER A 315 -2.83 -2.90 23.95
CA SER A 315 -2.59 -1.45 23.96
C SER A 315 -1.23 -1.08 24.56
N LEU A 316 -0.86 -1.69 25.69
CA LEU A 316 0.43 -1.48 26.34
C LEU A 316 1.58 -2.04 25.48
N GLY A 317 1.39 -3.22 24.88
CA GLY A 317 2.37 -3.81 23.96
C GLY A 317 2.62 -2.93 22.73
N LEU A 318 1.56 -2.39 22.14
CA LEU A 318 1.67 -1.45 21.02
C LEU A 318 2.37 -0.15 21.43
N LEU A 319 2.03 0.42 22.58
CA LEU A 319 2.68 1.63 23.10
C LEU A 319 4.18 1.38 23.33
N ALA A 320 4.53 0.29 24.01
CA ALA A 320 5.92 -0.09 24.25
C ALA A 320 6.69 -0.27 22.94
N TYR A 321 6.07 -0.91 21.94
CA TYR A 321 6.65 -1.07 20.61
C TYR A 321 6.92 0.28 19.92
N LEU A 322 5.95 1.19 19.89
CA LEU A 322 6.10 2.51 19.27
C LEU A 322 7.19 3.33 19.97
N VAL A 323 7.22 3.32 21.31
CA VAL A 323 8.27 3.99 22.10
C VAL A 323 9.65 3.42 21.76
N ALA A 324 9.79 2.09 21.74
CA ALA A 324 11.05 1.44 21.40
C ALA A 324 11.49 1.79 19.97
N MET A 325 10.56 1.76 19.00
CA MET A 325 10.81 2.13 17.61
C MET A 325 11.37 3.57 17.50
N PHE A 326 10.70 4.55 18.10
CA PHE A 326 11.15 5.95 18.08
C PHE A 326 12.47 6.17 18.82
N ALA A 327 12.70 5.48 19.94
CA ALA A 327 13.94 5.56 20.69
C ALA A 327 15.12 5.00 19.89
N MET A 328 14.95 3.81 19.30
CA MET A 328 15.98 3.16 18.49
C MET A 328 16.30 3.97 17.22
N ASN A 329 15.27 4.47 16.54
CA ASN A 329 15.43 5.29 15.35
C ASN A 329 16.11 6.64 15.68
N GLY A 330 15.68 7.31 16.75
CA GLY A 330 16.31 8.54 17.23
C GLY A 330 17.77 8.37 17.62
N HIS A 331 18.11 7.26 18.27
CA HIS A 331 19.49 6.93 18.60
C HIS A 331 20.35 6.66 17.35
N ALA A 332 19.78 6.01 16.33
CA ALA A 332 20.47 5.73 15.07
C ALA A 332 20.69 6.98 14.21
N LEU A 333 19.71 7.88 14.15
CA LEU A 333 19.75 9.11 13.34
C LEU A 333 20.26 10.34 14.11
N ARG A 334 20.46 10.24 15.43
CA ARG A 334 20.77 11.34 16.35
C ARG A 334 19.70 12.45 16.30
N GLU A 335 18.44 12.04 16.26
CA GLU A 335 17.29 12.94 16.14
C GLU A 335 16.40 12.89 17.37
N SER A 336 15.89 14.06 17.77
CA SER A 336 14.82 14.15 18.76
C SER A 336 13.51 13.58 18.20
N PRO A 337 12.55 13.13 19.04
CA PRO A 337 11.27 12.61 18.56
C PRO A 337 10.52 13.57 17.63
N PHE A 338 10.58 14.89 17.89
CA PHE A 338 9.96 15.90 17.03
C PHE A 338 10.58 15.95 15.64
N ARG A 339 11.92 15.95 15.56
CA ARG A 339 12.64 15.92 14.28
C ARG A 339 12.39 14.63 13.52
N GLN A 340 12.16 13.53 14.25
CA GLN A 340 11.87 12.25 13.64
C GLN A 340 10.57 12.24 12.83
N VAL A 341 9.56 13.02 13.22
CA VAL A 341 8.25 13.09 12.54
C VAL A 341 8.07 14.32 11.64
N ALA A 342 9.02 15.26 11.67
CA ALA A 342 8.94 16.49 10.88
C ALA A 342 8.75 16.23 9.37
N PHE A 343 9.36 15.17 8.84
CA PHE A 343 9.25 14.76 7.42
C PHE A 343 7.83 14.43 6.95
N ILE A 344 6.87 14.27 7.87
CA ILE A 344 5.46 14.06 7.52
C ILE A 344 4.85 15.36 6.98
N PHE A 345 5.37 16.52 7.41
CA PHE A 345 4.82 17.84 7.11
C PHE A 345 5.55 18.58 5.97
N PHE A 346 6.61 18.00 5.40
CA PHE A 346 7.47 18.60 4.37
C PHE A 346 7.69 17.62 3.20
#